data_AF-A0A0B7FLU0-F1
#
_entry.id   AF-A0A0B7FLU0-F1
#
_cell.length_a   1.000
_cell.length_b   1.000
_cell.length_c   1.000
_cell.angle_alpha   90.00
_cell.angle_beta   90.00
_cell.angle_gamma   90.00
#
_symmetry.space_group_name_H-M   'P 1'
#
loop_
_entity.id
_entity.type
_entity.pdbx_description
1 polymer ?
#
loop_
_entity_poly.entity_id
_entity_poly.type
_entity_poly.pdbx_seq_one_letter_code
_entity_poly.pdbx_strand_id
1 'polypeptide(L)'
;MSHEAALLNLRADAEFYQLDGLAQACEAFINPKEGSPKNRYLILGSKWFVDDDEYREDLLGTVPSESDWATYASKERLRQPPLNDMKTPMSVSGFEGLRVTAVMERVGARSIIGYDPRRYRLFGWSMIAEHTEIQIQCTLLVVFEDLEMN
;
A
#
# COMPACT_ATOMS: atom_id res chain seq x y z
N MET A 1 37.36 -4.31 7.34
CA MET A 1 36.40 -4.36 8.46
C MET A 1 35.00 -4.53 7.86
N SER A 2 34.20 -5.47 8.36
CA SER A 2 32.80 -5.62 7.91
C SER A 2 31.92 -4.57 8.58
N HIS A 3 30.82 -4.18 7.95
CA HIS A 3 29.87 -3.21 8.50
C HIS A 3 29.22 -3.70 9.80
N GLU A 4 29.04 -5.01 9.95
CA GLU A 4 28.53 -5.64 11.17
C GLU A 4 29.47 -5.43 12.36
N ALA A 5 30.78 -5.59 12.16
CA ALA A 5 31.78 -5.35 13.20
C ALA A 5 31.81 -3.87 13.64
N ALA A 6 31.60 -2.95 12.71
CA ALA A 6 31.53 -1.52 13.02
C ALA A 6 30.29 -1.18 13.88
N LEU A 7 29.14 -1.78 13.59
CA LEU A 7 27.89 -1.59 14.34
C LEU A 7 27.96 -2.17 15.76
N LEU A 8 28.57 -3.34 15.93
CA LEU A 8 28.78 -3.95 17.26
C LEU A 8 29.69 -3.10 18.14
N ASN A 9 30.79 -2.59 17.56
CA ASN A 9 31.70 -1.69 18.28
C ASN A 9 30.99 -0.38 18.65
N LEU A 10 30.22 0.20 17.73
CA LEU A 10 29.46 1.42 18.00
C LEU A 10 28.43 1.24 19.12
N ARG A 11 27.77 0.07 19.18
CA ARG A 11 26.86 -0.27 20.28
C ARG A 11 27.60 -0.33 21.61
N ALA A 12 28.75 -1.01 21.66
CA ALA A 12 29.55 -1.13 22.87
C ALA A 12 30.02 0.25 23.38
N ASP A 13 30.42 1.14 22.46
CA ASP A 13 30.76 2.52 22.79
C ASP A 13 29.53 3.27 23.34
N ALA A 14 28.36 3.13 22.71
CA ALA A 14 27.13 3.78 23.15
C ALA A 14 26.69 3.31 24.55
N GLU A 15 26.83 2.03 24.87
CA GLU A 15 26.57 1.47 26.22
C GLU A 15 27.58 2.03 27.24
N PHE A 16 28.87 2.10 26.87
CA PHE A 16 29.92 2.65 27.73
C PHE A 16 29.67 4.11 28.09
N TYR A 17 29.24 4.93 27.13
CA TYR A 17 28.93 6.35 27.33
C TYR A 17 27.51 6.60 27.84
N GLN A 18 26.73 5.56 28.15
CA GLN A 18 25.34 5.68 28.62
C GLN A 18 24.45 6.49 27.65
N LEU A 19 24.70 6.35 26.36
CA LEU A 19 23.91 6.94 25.29
C LEU A 19 22.75 6.00 24.95
N ASP A 20 21.80 5.88 25.86
CA ASP A 20 20.73 4.88 25.80
C ASP A 20 19.97 4.89 24.46
N GLY A 21 19.71 6.07 23.91
CA GLY A 21 19.05 6.21 22.61
C GLY A 21 19.87 5.67 21.44
N LEU A 22 21.20 5.84 21.48
CA LEU A 22 22.10 5.30 20.45
C LEU A 22 22.30 3.80 20.61
N ALA A 23 22.43 3.32 21.86
CA ALA A 23 22.51 1.89 22.15
C ALA A 23 21.26 1.15 21.66
N GLN A 24 20.06 1.72 21.89
CA GLN A 24 18.79 1.18 21.39
C GLN A 24 18.71 1.19 19.86
N ALA A 25 19.18 2.26 19.20
CA ALA A 25 19.18 2.35 17.74
C ALA A 25 20.12 1.32 17.10
N CYS A 26 21.32 1.14 17.67
CA CYS A 26 22.26 0.10 17.23
C CYS A 26 21.67 -1.30 17.46
N GLU A 27 21.06 -1.55 18.62
CA GLU A 27 20.42 -2.84 18.92
C GLU A 27 19.28 -3.16 17.95
N ALA A 28 18.44 -2.18 17.62
CA ALA A 28 17.37 -2.35 16.63
C ALA A 28 17.88 -2.67 15.21
N PHE A 29 19.13 -2.30 14.90
CA PHE A 29 19.76 -2.56 13.60
C PHE A 29 20.52 -3.90 13.59
N ILE A 30 21.12 -4.28 14.72
CA ILE A 30 21.86 -5.54 14.91
C ILE A 30 20.88 -6.71 15.07
N ASN A 31 19.91 -6.52 15.95
CA ASN A 31 18.79 -7.41 16.19
C ASN A 31 17.53 -6.65 15.80
N PRO A 32 17.24 -6.50 14.50
CA PRO A 32 15.90 -6.14 14.12
C PRO A 32 15.03 -7.18 14.80
N LYS A 33 14.23 -6.75 15.80
CA LYS A 33 13.18 -7.61 16.32
C LYS A 33 12.52 -8.17 15.08
N GLU A 34 12.42 -9.49 14.95
CA GLU A 34 11.46 -10.13 14.05
C GLU A 34 10.05 -9.77 14.56
N GLY A 35 9.77 -8.47 14.61
CA GLY A 35 8.48 -7.92 14.91
C GLY A 35 7.71 -8.13 13.64
N SER A 36 6.70 -8.99 13.73
CA SER A 36 5.57 -9.15 12.82
C SER A 36 5.60 -8.12 11.70
N PRO A 37 5.61 -8.50 10.41
CA PRO A 37 5.57 -7.51 9.36
C PRO A 37 4.33 -6.65 9.60
N LYS A 38 4.54 -5.41 10.05
CA LYS A 38 3.43 -4.60 10.54
C LYS A 38 2.48 -4.48 9.38
N ASN A 39 1.26 -4.99 9.58
CA ASN A 39 0.22 -4.93 8.58
C ASN A 39 -0.20 -3.46 8.48
N ARG A 40 0.61 -2.64 7.81
CA ARG A 40 0.42 -1.20 7.63
C ARG A 40 -0.15 -0.86 6.26
N TYR A 41 -0.27 -1.85 5.40
CA TYR A 41 -0.87 -1.66 4.08
C TYR A 41 -2.35 -1.98 4.19
N LEU A 42 -3.18 -0.95 4.11
CA LEU A 42 -4.62 -1.09 4.05
C LEU A 42 -5.03 -1.35 2.60
N ILE A 43 -5.63 -2.52 2.36
CA ILE A 43 -6.19 -2.90 1.08
C ILE A 43 -7.69 -2.64 1.13
N LEU A 44 -8.18 -1.86 0.18
CA LEU A 44 -9.59 -1.59 -0.08
C LEU A 44 -9.99 -2.39 -1.32
N GLY A 45 -11.02 -3.22 -1.20
CA GLY A 45 -11.51 -4.03 -2.30
C GLY A 45 -12.93 -3.68 -2.71
N SER A 46 -13.15 -3.60 -4.01
CA SER A 46 -14.48 -3.43 -4.62
C SER A 46 -14.67 -4.42 -5.77
N LYS A 47 -15.91 -4.87 -5.96
CA LYS A 47 -16.33 -5.65 -7.12
C LYS A 47 -17.59 -5.05 -7.73
N TRP A 48 -17.60 -4.91 -9.05
CA TRP A 48 -18.78 -4.44 -9.77
C TRP A 48 -18.85 -5.05 -11.17
N PHE A 49 -20.02 -4.96 -11.78
CA PHE A 49 -20.25 -5.41 -13.15
C PHE A 49 -20.45 -4.19 -14.04
N VAL A 50 -19.92 -4.25 -15.25
CA VAL A 50 -20.11 -3.23 -16.30
C VAL A 50 -20.43 -3.92 -17.61
N ASP A 51 -21.27 -3.28 -18.41
CA ASP A 51 -21.52 -3.73 -19.76
C ASP A 51 -20.29 -3.46 -20.65
N ASP A 52 -20.12 -4.24 -21.72
CA ASP A 52 -18.97 -4.12 -22.64
C ASP A 52 -18.83 -2.72 -23.23
N ASP A 53 -19.95 -2.05 -23.53
CA ASP A 53 -19.96 -0.69 -24.08
C ASP A 53 -19.48 0.34 -23.05
N GLU A 54 -19.97 0.26 -21.80
CA GLU A 54 -19.57 1.16 -20.71
C GLU A 54 -18.08 0.99 -20.34
N TYR A 55 -17.59 -0.25 -20.35
CA TYR A 55 -16.18 -0.55 -20.10
C TYR A 55 -15.25 0.12 -21.12
N ARG A 56 -15.67 0.24 -22.38
CA ARG A 56 -14.89 0.84 -23.46
C ARG A 56 -14.90 2.36 -23.45
N GLU A 57 -15.98 2.97 -22.99
CA GLU A 57 -16.16 4.42 -23.04
C GLU A 57 -15.52 5.15 -21.85
N ASP A 58 -15.84 4.75 -20.60
CA ASP A 58 -15.30 5.42 -19.40
C ASP A 58 -15.28 4.48 -18.18
N LEU A 59 -14.39 3.49 -18.21
CA LEU A 59 -14.18 2.56 -17.10
C LEU A 59 -13.99 3.27 -15.75
N LEU A 60 -13.28 4.41 -15.72
CA LEU A 60 -13.04 5.16 -14.49
C LEU A 60 -14.31 5.80 -13.91
N GLY A 61 -15.28 6.14 -14.77
CA GLY A 61 -16.60 6.61 -14.37
C GLY A 61 -17.44 5.54 -13.67
N THR A 62 -17.18 4.26 -13.96
CA THR A 62 -17.89 3.11 -13.36
C THR A 62 -17.32 2.66 -12.02
N VAL A 63 -16.12 3.12 -11.65
CA VAL A 63 -15.46 2.70 -10.41
C VAL A 63 -16.34 3.05 -9.20
N PRO A 64 -16.66 2.07 -8.33
CA PRO A 64 -17.43 2.32 -7.11
C PRO A 64 -16.78 3.40 -6.27
N SER A 65 -17.60 4.30 -5.72
CA SER A 65 -17.06 5.41 -4.94
C SER A 65 -16.53 5.01 -3.57
N GLU A 66 -16.92 3.84 -3.07
CA GLU A 66 -16.55 3.27 -1.78
C GLU A 66 -16.15 1.80 -1.94
N SER A 67 -15.36 1.30 -0.99
CA SER A 67 -14.94 -0.10 -0.95
C SER A 67 -16.00 -0.99 -0.33
N ASP A 68 -16.17 -2.20 -0.87
CA ASP A 68 -17.04 -3.23 -0.28
C ASP A 68 -16.43 -3.81 1.00
N TRP A 69 -15.09 -3.90 1.04
CA TRP A 69 -14.35 -4.43 2.17
C TRP A 69 -12.97 -3.79 2.30
N ALA A 70 -12.42 -3.87 3.50
CA ALA A 70 -11.08 -3.40 3.81
C ALA A 70 -10.34 -4.43 4.66
N THR A 71 -9.03 -4.58 4.45
CA THR A 71 -8.17 -5.42 5.30
C THR A 71 -6.74 -4.88 5.36
N TYR A 72 -6.08 -5.10 6.49
CA TYR A 72 -4.66 -4.77 6.63
C TYR A 72 -3.79 -5.95 6.23
N ALA A 73 -2.69 -5.66 5.53
CA ALA A 73 -1.76 -6.64 5.01
C ALA A 73 -0.31 -6.22 5.21
N SER A 74 0.56 -7.22 5.22
CA SER A 74 2.01 -7.07 5.27
C SER A 74 2.58 -6.69 3.91
N LYS A 75 3.82 -6.19 3.89
CA LYS A 75 4.52 -5.91 2.62
C LYS A 75 4.74 -7.18 1.80
N GLU A 76 4.96 -8.31 2.46
CA GLU A 76 5.17 -9.62 1.85
C GLU A 76 3.92 -10.05 1.09
N ARG A 77 2.73 -9.76 1.62
CA ARG A 77 1.46 -10.06 0.95
C ARG A 77 1.30 -9.26 -0.34
N LEU A 78 1.80 -8.02 -0.39
CA LEU A 78 1.78 -7.21 -1.61
C LEU A 78 2.70 -7.75 -2.73
N ARG A 79 3.66 -8.62 -2.40
CA ARG A 79 4.53 -9.28 -3.38
C ARG A 79 3.88 -10.51 -4.03
N GLN A 80 2.65 -10.82 -3.66
CA GLN A 80 1.90 -11.97 -4.17
C GLN A 80 0.78 -11.51 -5.12
N PRO A 81 0.35 -12.35 -6.07
CA PRO A 81 -0.80 -12.07 -6.91
C PRO A 81 -2.07 -11.79 -6.09
N PRO A 82 -2.92 -10.84 -6.53
CA PRO A 82 -2.80 -10.03 -7.75
C PRO A 82 -2.08 -8.68 -7.56
N LEU A 83 -1.38 -8.48 -6.44
CA LEU A 83 -0.80 -7.19 -6.04
C LEU A 83 0.68 -7.03 -6.44
N ASN A 84 1.35 -8.12 -6.81
CA ASN A 84 2.76 -8.11 -7.22
C ASN A 84 3.03 -7.22 -8.45
N ASP A 85 2.04 -7.08 -9.33
CA ASP A 85 2.13 -6.29 -10.57
C ASP A 85 1.20 -5.04 -10.52
N MET A 86 0.88 -4.56 -9.33
CA MET A 86 0.00 -3.39 -9.17
C MET A 86 0.62 -2.13 -9.79
N LYS A 87 -0.25 -1.25 -10.31
CA LYS A 87 0.14 0.09 -10.74
C LYS A 87 0.42 0.95 -9.52
N THR A 88 1.32 1.92 -9.66
CA THR A 88 1.64 2.90 -8.63
C THR A 88 1.37 4.31 -9.16
N PRO A 89 1.21 5.31 -8.28
CA PRO A 89 1.10 6.71 -8.73
C PRO A 89 2.24 7.15 -9.63
N MET A 90 3.44 6.60 -9.41
CA MET A 90 4.64 6.92 -10.19
C MET A 90 4.75 6.16 -11.53
N SER A 91 3.99 5.07 -11.71
CA SER A 91 4.01 4.30 -12.95
C SER A 91 3.03 4.82 -14.01
N VAL A 92 2.22 5.82 -13.68
CA VAL A 92 1.27 6.45 -14.60
C VAL A 92 1.69 7.90 -14.89
N SER A 93 1.33 8.41 -16.07
CA SER A 93 1.68 9.78 -16.48
C SER A 93 0.61 10.37 -17.38
N GLY A 94 0.70 11.68 -17.63
CA GLY A 94 -0.27 12.41 -18.44
C GLY A 94 -1.62 12.62 -17.74
N PHE A 95 -2.56 13.22 -18.47
CA PHE A 95 -3.88 13.56 -17.95
C PHE A 95 -4.66 12.34 -17.44
N GLU A 96 -4.66 11.25 -18.21
CA GLU A 96 -5.32 10.01 -17.79
C GLU A 96 -4.66 9.36 -16.57
N GLY A 97 -3.33 9.45 -16.44
CA GLY A 97 -2.63 9.02 -15.24
C GLY A 97 -3.09 9.79 -14.00
N LEU A 98 -3.21 11.11 -14.10
CA LEU A 98 -3.73 11.96 -13.03
C LEU A 98 -5.19 11.64 -12.68
N ARG A 99 -6.04 11.40 -13.70
CA ARG A 99 -7.44 11.00 -13.48
C ARG A 99 -7.53 9.69 -12.71
N VAL A 100 -6.76 8.67 -13.12
CA VAL A 100 -6.72 7.37 -12.42
C VAL A 100 -6.30 7.56 -10.97
N THR A 101 -5.20 8.29 -10.71
CA THR A 101 -4.72 8.52 -9.35
C THR A 101 -5.79 9.21 -8.50
N ALA A 102 -6.43 10.25 -9.02
CA ALA A 102 -7.50 10.97 -8.31
C ALA A 102 -8.72 10.08 -8.00
N VAL A 103 -9.08 9.14 -8.89
CA VAL A 103 -10.13 8.16 -8.60
C VAL A 103 -9.72 7.25 -7.44
N MET A 104 -8.49 6.71 -7.45
CA MET A 104 -8.02 5.83 -6.37
C MET A 104 -7.93 6.54 -5.02
N GLU A 105 -7.46 7.80 -5.01
CA GLU A 105 -7.46 8.64 -3.80
C GLU A 105 -8.89 8.90 -3.28
N ARG A 106 -9.85 9.13 -4.18
CA ARG A 106 -11.26 9.32 -3.82
C ARG A 106 -11.86 8.06 -3.17
N VAL A 107 -11.53 6.87 -3.68
CA VAL A 107 -11.97 5.61 -3.04
C VAL A 107 -11.47 5.56 -1.60
N GLY A 108 -10.19 5.87 -1.37
CA GLY A 108 -9.63 5.95 -0.01
C GLY A 108 -10.36 6.97 0.87
N ALA A 109 -10.55 8.18 0.36
CA ALA A 109 -11.20 9.26 1.10
C ALA A 109 -12.64 8.95 1.54
N ARG A 110 -13.36 8.12 0.78
CA ARG A 110 -14.73 7.72 1.12
C ARG A 110 -14.81 6.43 1.93
N SER A 111 -13.81 5.55 1.82
CA SER A 111 -13.86 4.22 2.45
C SER A 111 -13.17 4.16 3.82
N ILE A 112 -12.19 5.04 4.06
CA ILE A 112 -11.39 5.01 5.29
C ILE A 112 -12.05 5.91 6.33
N ILE A 113 -12.50 5.32 7.44
CA ILE A 113 -13.06 6.07 8.56
C ILE A 113 -11.96 6.96 9.17
N GLY A 114 -12.22 8.27 9.25
CA GLY A 114 -11.22 9.21 9.76
C GLY A 114 -10.05 9.43 8.80
N TYR A 115 -10.28 9.31 7.49
CA TYR A 115 -9.26 9.54 6.47
C TYR A 115 -8.51 10.87 6.66
N ASP A 116 -7.20 10.77 6.83
CA ASP A 116 -6.26 11.90 6.76
C ASP A 116 -5.27 11.61 5.61
N PRO A 117 -5.20 12.45 4.56
CA PRO A 117 -4.26 12.28 3.45
C PRO A 117 -2.78 12.39 3.86
N ARG A 118 -2.48 12.90 5.06
CA ARG A 118 -1.13 12.94 5.63
C ARG A 118 -0.74 11.60 6.28
N ARG A 119 -1.72 10.80 6.67
CA ARG A 119 -1.56 9.48 7.29
C ARG A 119 -1.63 8.36 6.26
N TYR A 120 -2.65 8.39 5.41
CA TYR A 120 -2.92 7.34 4.43
C TYR A 120 -2.40 7.74 3.06
N ARG A 121 -1.25 7.20 2.68
CA ARG A 121 -0.64 7.45 1.38
C ARG A 121 -1.03 6.39 0.37
N LEU A 122 -1.52 6.79 -0.80
CA LEU A 122 -1.79 5.86 -1.90
C LEU A 122 -0.49 5.15 -2.31
N PHE A 123 -0.46 3.83 -2.15
CA PHE A 123 0.70 2.99 -2.44
C PHE A 123 0.64 2.38 -3.83
N GLY A 124 -0.54 1.90 -4.22
CA GLY A 124 -0.77 1.31 -5.55
C GLY A 124 -2.17 0.76 -5.71
N TRP A 125 -2.48 0.22 -6.87
CA TRP A 125 -3.77 -0.40 -7.16
C TRP A 125 -3.65 -1.49 -8.22
N SER A 126 -4.50 -2.51 -8.12
CA SER A 126 -4.66 -3.56 -9.10
C SER A 126 -6.12 -3.59 -9.54
N MET A 127 -6.34 -3.63 -10.86
CA MET A 127 -7.66 -3.71 -11.45
C MET A 127 -7.69 -4.92 -12.37
N ILE A 128 -8.63 -5.82 -12.09
CA ILE A 128 -8.79 -7.09 -12.79
C ILE A 128 -10.16 -7.04 -13.46
N ALA A 129 -10.19 -7.30 -14.76
CA ALA A 129 -11.43 -7.41 -15.53
C ALA A 129 -11.55 -8.84 -16.06
N GLU A 130 -12.68 -9.48 -15.78
CA GLU A 130 -12.99 -10.83 -16.20
C GLU A 130 -14.27 -10.78 -17.05
N HIS A 131 -14.21 -11.30 -18.28
CA HIS A 131 -15.39 -11.41 -19.13
C HIS A 131 -16.29 -12.54 -18.65
N THR A 132 -17.56 -12.24 -18.43
CA THR A 132 -18.63 -13.23 -18.24
C THR A 132 -19.44 -13.36 -19.54
N GLU A 133 -20.45 -14.23 -19.57
CA GLU A 133 -21.29 -14.42 -20.77
C GLU A 133 -22.10 -13.16 -21.15
N ILE A 134 -22.32 -12.24 -20.21
CA ILE A 134 -23.24 -11.09 -20.38
C ILE A 134 -22.57 -9.75 -20.05
N GLN A 135 -21.62 -9.73 -19.11
CA GLN A 135 -20.99 -8.49 -18.60
C GLN A 135 -19.50 -8.69 -18.30
N ILE A 136 -18.78 -7.60 -18.05
CA ILE A 136 -17.42 -7.64 -17.49
C ILE A 136 -17.52 -7.48 -15.98
N GLN A 137 -16.97 -8.44 -15.24
CA GLN A 137 -16.76 -8.31 -13.80
C GLN A 137 -15.44 -7.59 -13.55
N CYS A 138 -15.50 -6.41 -12.93
CA CYS A 138 -14.34 -5.66 -12.50
C CYS A 138 -14.08 -5.88 -11.01
N THR A 139 -12.82 -6.16 -10.65
CA THR A 139 -12.33 -6.16 -9.27
C THR A 139 -11.27 -5.08 -9.14
N LEU A 140 -11.44 -4.16 -8.20
CA LEU A 140 -10.45 -3.15 -7.84
C LEU A 140 -9.89 -3.45 -6.45
N LEU A 141 -8.57 -3.43 -6.34
CA LEU A 141 -7.84 -3.43 -5.08
C LEU A 141 -7.01 -2.16 -5.02
N VAL A 142 -7.33 -1.26 -4.09
CA VAL A 142 -6.55 -0.05 -3.83
C VAL A 142 -5.77 -0.24 -2.54
N VAL A 143 -4.47 0.06 -2.56
CA VAL A 143 -3.57 -0.12 -1.43
C VAL A 143 -3.13 1.24 -0.92
N PHE A 144 -3.38 1.49 0.35
CA PHE A 144 -2.87 2.62 1.10
C PHE A 144 -1.81 2.15 2.09
N GLU A 145 -0.76 2.94 2.26
CA GLU A 145 0.20 2.79 3.35
C GLU A 145 -0.22 3.70 4.51
N ASP A 146 -0.46 3.10 5.67
CA ASP A 146 -0.78 3.79 6.92
C ASP A 146 0.53 4.18 7.64
N LEU A 147 0.84 5.47 7.64
CA LEU A 147 2.10 6.00 8.17
C LEU A 147 2.15 6.09 9.70
N GLU A 148 1.02 5.87 10.40
CA GLU A 148 0.99 5.80 11.86
C GLU A 148 1.29 4.39 12.40
N MET A 149 1.18 3.36 11.56
CA MET A 149 1.56 1.99 11.90
C MET A 149 3.06 1.76 11.64
N ASN A 150 3.91 2.52 12.35
CA ASN A 150 5.36 2.34 12.39
C ASN A 150 5.77 1.28 13.39
#